data_AF-A0A378A8S0-F1
#
_entry.id   AF-A0A378A8S0-F1
#
_cell.length_a   1.000
_cell.length_b   1.000
_cell.length_c   1.000
_cell.angle_alpha   90.00
_cell.angle_beta   90.00
_cell.angle_gamma   90.00
#
_symmetry.space_group_name_H-M   'P 1'
#
loop_
_entity.id
_entity.type
_entity.pdbx_description
1 polymer ?
#
loop_
_entity_poly.entity_id
_entity_poly.type
_entity_poly.pdbx_seq_one_letter_code
_entity_poly.pdbx_strand_id
1 'polypeptide(L)'
;MRTVEVTLRQLDKLNGLLDGALKAGLNEIRSVSLGVAQPDAYKDKARKAAIDDAVHQAQELAAGFHSKLGPVYSVRYHVSNYQPSPMVRMMKAADAAPVSAQETYEQATIQFDDQVDVVFELQPAQAAAPATPAKPAETPKPAQ
;
A
#
# COMPACT_ATOMS: atom_id res chain seq x y z
N MET A 1 35.88 -5.83 -24.60
CA MET A 1 35.29 -4.76 -23.77
C MET A 1 35.18 -5.29 -22.35
N ARG A 2 35.57 -4.51 -21.33
CA ARG A 2 35.46 -4.92 -19.92
C ARG A 2 34.26 -4.23 -19.30
N THR A 3 33.37 -5.00 -18.68
CA THR A 3 32.21 -4.47 -17.94
C THR A 3 32.48 -4.66 -16.45
N VAL A 4 32.22 -3.62 -15.66
CA VAL A 4 32.34 -3.66 -14.20
C VAL A 4 31.00 -3.21 -13.63
N GLU A 5 30.44 -4.02 -12.75
CA GLU A 5 29.19 -3.73 -12.05
C GLU A 5 29.49 -3.27 -10.62
N VAL A 6 28.90 -2.14 -10.21
CA VAL A 6 29.14 -1.54 -8.89
C VAL A 6 27.79 -1.23 -8.24
N THR A 7 27.54 -1.83 -7.08
CA THR A 7 26.33 -1.54 -6.28
C THR A 7 26.65 -0.49 -5.22
N LEU A 8 26.04 0.69 -5.33
CA LEU A 8 26.16 1.76 -4.35
C LEU A 8 24.96 1.77 -3.40
N ARG A 9 25.22 1.70 -2.08
CA ARG A 9 24.18 1.75 -1.05
C ARG A 9 23.93 3.15 -0.48
N GLN A 10 24.92 4.04 -0.59
CA GLN A 10 24.87 5.40 -0.07
C GLN A 10 24.78 6.37 -1.26
N LEU A 11 23.56 6.80 -1.61
CA LEU A 11 23.34 7.67 -2.77
C LEU A 11 24.06 9.02 -2.64
N ASP A 12 24.32 9.51 -1.42
CA ASP A 12 25.07 10.75 -1.18
C ASP A 12 26.50 10.70 -1.72
N LYS A 13 27.07 9.50 -1.82
CA LYS A 13 28.43 9.28 -2.35
C LYS A 13 28.47 9.02 -3.84
N LEU A 14 27.30 9.00 -4.50
CA LEU A 14 27.20 8.71 -5.93
C LEU A 14 28.00 9.72 -6.75
N ASN A 15 27.84 11.02 -6.48
CA ASN A 15 28.52 12.08 -7.21
C ASN A 15 30.04 11.91 -7.16
N GLY A 16 30.61 11.68 -5.97
CA GLY A 16 32.05 11.48 -5.81
C GLY A 16 32.56 10.21 -6.49
N LEU A 17 31.73 9.17 -6.58
CA LEU A 17 32.07 7.91 -7.25
C LEU A 17 32.02 8.07 -8.77
N LEU A 18 31.05 8.82 -9.30
CA LEU A 18 30.96 9.20 -10.71
C LEU A 18 32.14 10.08 -11.13
N ASP A 19 32.47 11.13 -10.36
CA ASP A 19 33.62 11.99 -10.61
C ASP A 19 34.94 11.21 -10.63
N GLY A 20 35.12 10.28 -9.69
CA GLY A 20 36.28 9.40 -9.63
C GLY A 20 36.35 8.47 -10.85
N ALA A 21 35.23 7.89 -11.26
CA ALA A 21 35.16 7.00 -12.41
C ALA A 21 35.44 7.74 -13.74
N LEU A 22 34.89 8.95 -13.92
CA LEU A 22 35.20 9.80 -15.08
C LEU A 22 36.69 10.15 -15.16
N LYS A 23 37.30 10.55 -14.03
CA LYS A 23 38.75 10.83 -13.96
C LYS A 23 39.60 9.59 -14.27
N ALA A 24 39.11 8.40 -13.93
CA ALA A 24 39.77 7.13 -14.23
C ALA A 24 39.59 6.66 -15.69
N GLY A 25 38.90 7.44 -16.53
CA GLY A 25 38.70 7.13 -17.95
C GLY A 25 37.48 6.26 -18.24
N LEU A 26 36.44 6.30 -17.39
CA LEU A 26 35.16 5.67 -17.70
C LEU A 26 34.60 6.24 -19.00
N ASN A 27 34.41 5.37 -19.99
CA ASN A 27 34.04 5.80 -21.33
C ASN A 27 32.52 5.92 -21.52
N GLU A 28 31.72 5.05 -20.87
CA GLU A 28 30.26 5.02 -21.01
C GLU A 28 29.58 4.35 -19.80
N ILE A 29 28.46 4.91 -19.35
CA ILE A 29 27.53 4.27 -18.41
C ILE A 29 26.38 3.69 -19.22
N ARG A 30 26.28 2.36 -19.31
CA ARG A 30 25.25 1.69 -20.12
C ARG A 30 23.85 1.72 -19.49
N SER A 31 23.77 1.54 -18.18
CA SER A 31 22.50 1.49 -17.46
C SER A 31 22.71 1.77 -15.98
N VAL A 32 21.75 2.47 -15.38
CA VAL A 32 21.68 2.69 -13.94
C VAL A 32 20.38 2.07 -13.48
N SER A 33 20.47 1.05 -12.61
CA SER A 33 19.30 0.47 -11.97
C SER A 33 19.21 0.98 -10.54
N LEU A 34 18.12 1.68 -10.22
CA LEU A 34 17.80 2.05 -8.85
C LEU A 34 17.00 0.92 -8.22
N GLY A 35 17.39 0.54 -7.01
CA GLY A 35 16.75 -0.50 -6.23
C GLY A 35 16.79 -0.18 -4.73
N VAL A 36 15.92 -0.81 -3.96
CA VAL A 36 15.99 -0.76 -2.49
C VAL A 36 16.78 -1.96 -1.96
N ALA A 37 17.50 -1.77 -0.86
CA ALA A 37 18.33 -2.82 -0.28
C ALA A 37 17.53 -4.01 0.29
N GLN A 38 16.28 -3.78 0.70
CA GLN A 38 15.41 -4.80 1.31
C GLN A 38 13.99 -4.72 0.76
N PRO A 39 13.75 -5.09 -0.51
CA PRO A 39 12.45 -4.95 -1.15
C PRO A 39 11.36 -5.70 -0.38
N ASP A 40 11.63 -6.90 0.10
CA ASP A 40 10.63 -7.73 0.79
C ASP A 40 10.12 -7.10 2.09
N ALA A 41 10.98 -6.43 2.84
CA ALA A 41 10.59 -5.74 4.08
C ALA A 41 9.65 -4.56 3.80
N TYR A 42 9.83 -3.85 2.67
CA TYR A 42 8.92 -2.77 2.27
C TYR A 42 7.60 -3.33 1.73
N LYS A 43 7.63 -4.44 0.98
CA LYS A 43 6.42 -5.14 0.54
C LYS A 43 5.57 -5.62 1.72
N ASP A 44 6.19 -6.21 2.74
CA ASP A 44 5.46 -6.67 3.93
C ASP A 44 4.83 -5.51 4.71
N LYS A 45 5.52 -4.36 4.77
CA LYS A 45 4.96 -3.13 5.34
C LYS A 45 3.76 -2.62 4.53
N ALA A 46 3.89 -2.56 3.21
CA ALA A 46 2.80 -2.13 2.32
C ALA A 46 1.59 -3.06 2.44
N ARG A 47 1.80 -4.38 2.45
CA ARG A 47 0.74 -5.37 2.67
C ARG A 47 0.02 -5.16 4.00
N LYS A 48 0.78 -4.97 5.10
CA LYS A 48 0.19 -4.74 6.42
C LYS A 48 -0.64 -3.45 6.44
N ALA A 49 -0.13 -2.38 5.84
CA ALA A 49 -0.85 -1.11 5.73
C ALA A 49 -2.14 -1.25 4.91
N ALA A 50 -2.12 -1.98 3.79
CA ALA A 50 -3.29 -2.21 2.96
C ALA A 50 -4.38 -3.03 3.69
N ILE A 51 -3.98 -4.02 4.50
CA ILE A 51 -4.92 -4.79 5.34
C ILE A 51 -5.55 -3.89 6.41
N ASP A 52 -4.75 -3.06 7.06
CA ASP A 52 -5.22 -2.15 8.11
C ASP A 52 -6.23 -1.13 7.55
N ASP A 53 -5.90 -0.52 6.41
CA ASP A 53 -6.78 0.41 5.69
C ASP A 53 -8.10 -0.26 5.27
N ALA A 54 -8.04 -1.48 4.70
CA ALA A 54 -9.25 -2.22 4.32
C ALA A 54 -10.16 -2.52 5.52
N VAL A 55 -9.59 -2.90 6.67
CA VAL A 55 -10.36 -3.14 7.90
C VAL A 55 -10.96 -1.85 8.42
N HIS A 56 -10.18 -0.76 8.45
CA HIS A 56 -10.63 0.54 8.92
C HIS A 56 -11.83 1.05 8.09
N GLN A 57 -11.69 1.05 6.77
CA GLN A 57 -12.77 1.44 5.86
C GLN A 57 -14.01 0.55 6.02
N ALA A 58 -13.82 -0.76 6.17
CA ALA A 58 -14.95 -1.67 6.38
C ALA A 58 -15.67 -1.42 7.71
N GLN A 59 -14.95 -1.07 8.78
CA GLN A 59 -15.55 -0.70 10.07
C GLN A 59 -16.36 0.60 9.97
N GLU A 60 -15.82 1.63 9.32
CA GLU A 60 -16.52 2.90 9.11
C GLU A 60 -17.80 2.71 8.29
N LEU A 61 -17.73 1.95 7.20
CA LEU A 61 -18.88 1.61 6.37
C LEU A 61 -19.92 0.82 7.16
N ALA A 62 -19.51 -0.23 7.89
CA ALA A 62 -20.41 -1.03 8.71
C ALA A 62 -21.15 -0.18 9.77
N ALA A 63 -20.43 0.73 10.43
CA ALA A 63 -21.00 1.67 11.39
C ALA A 63 -22.04 2.59 10.74
N GLY A 64 -21.78 3.08 9.52
CA GLY A 64 -22.73 3.86 8.72
C GLY A 64 -24.01 3.10 8.37
N PHE A 65 -23.95 1.78 8.24
CA PHE A 65 -25.10 0.90 8.00
C PHE A 65 -25.73 0.34 9.29
N HIS A 66 -25.39 0.88 10.46
CA HIS A 66 -25.86 0.39 11.77
C HIS A 66 -25.67 -1.12 11.97
N SER A 67 -24.60 -1.66 11.39
CA SER A 67 -24.26 -3.08 11.43
C SER A 67 -22.87 -3.26 12.05
N LYS A 68 -22.60 -4.46 12.57
CA LYS A 68 -21.26 -4.79 13.07
C LYS A 68 -20.46 -5.48 11.97
N LEU A 69 -19.18 -5.11 11.85
CA LEU A 69 -18.26 -5.81 10.96
C LEU A 69 -18.08 -7.26 11.47
N GLY A 70 -18.39 -8.22 10.61
CA GLY A 70 -18.32 -9.65 10.88
C GLY A 70 -17.02 -10.29 10.38
N PRO A 71 -16.96 -11.63 10.32
CA PRO A 71 -15.80 -12.35 9.82
C PRO A 71 -15.53 -12.06 8.34
N VAL A 72 -14.29 -12.31 7.93
CA VAL A 72 -13.87 -12.20 6.53
C VAL A 72 -14.47 -13.36 5.73
N TYR A 73 -15.23 -13.03 4.69
CA TYR A 73 -15.81 -13.98 3.76
C TYR A 73 -14.83 -14.34 2.64
N SER A 74 -14.14 -13.34 2.09
CA SER A 74 -13.20 -13.52 0.99
C SER A 74 -12.10 -12.48 1.03
N VAL A 75 -10.86 -12.90 0.71
CA VAL A 75 -9.70 -12.03 0.54
C VAL A 75 -9.13 -12.27 -0.84
N ARG A 76 -8.89 -11.19 -1.58
CA ARG A 76 -8.15 -11.22 -2.84
C ARG A 76 -6.99 -10.25 -2.75
N TYR A 77 -5.80 -10.82 -2.79
CA TYR A 77 -4.55 -10.06 -2.82
C TYR A 77 -4.12 -9.83 -4.25
N HIS A 78 -3.88 -8.57 -4.62
CA HIS A 78 -3.32 -8.21 -5.91
C HIS A 78 -1.81 -8.04 -5.76
N VAL A 79 -1.05 -8.90 -6.43
CA VAL A 79 0.40 -8.77 -6.46
C VAL A 79 0.76 -7.56 -7.31
N SER A 80 1.18 -6.49 -6.67
CA SER A 80 1.63 -5.30 -7.37
C SER A 80 2.99 -5.56 -8.03
N ASN A 81 3.09 -5.18 -9.30
CA ASN A 81 4.35 -5.23 -10.01
C ASN A 81 5.10 -3.92 -9.76
N TYR A 82 5.95 -3.90 -8.72
CA TYR A 82 6.73 -2.72 -8.36
C TYR A 82 7.70 -2.37 -9.50
N GLN A 83 7.44 -1.27 -10.18
CA GLN A 83 8.35 -0.70 -11.16
C GLN A 83 8.72 0.71 -10.70
N PRO A 84 10.00 1.13 -10.82
CA PRO A 84 10.38 2.50 -10.56
C PRO A 84 9.61 3.42 -11.50
N SER A 85 8.71 4.23 -10.94
CA SER A 85 7.96 5.22 -11.71
C SER A 85 8.69 6.56 -11.65
N PRO A 86 9.02 7.19 -12.79
CA PRO A 86 9.58 8.52 -12.79
C PRO A 86 8.55 9.50 -12.19
N MET A 87 8.90 10.20 -11.11
CA MET A 87 8.09 11.29 -10.61
C MET A 87 8.23 12.47 -11.57
N VAL A 88 7.27 12.66 -12.47
CA VAL A 88 7.16 13.91 -13.22
C VAL A 88 6.86 15.03 -12.23
N ARG A 89 7.84 15.90 -11.98
CA ARG A 89 7.53 17.19 -11.34
C ARG A 89 6.47 17.86 -12.18
N MET A 90 5.30 18.09 -11.59
CA MET A 90 4.23 18.88 -12.20
C MET A 90 4.77 20.30 -12.35
N MET A 91 5.42 20.58 -13.48
CA MET A 91 5.96 21.87 -13.85
C MET A 91 4.77 22.84 -13.88
N LYS A 92 4.69 23.74 -12.89
CA LYS A 92 3.95 24.99 -13.10
C LYS A 92 4.61 25.68 -14.28
N ALA A 93 4.01 25.55 -15.46
CA ALA A 93 4.44 26.20 -16.68
C ALA A 93 4.31 27.72 -16.49
N ALA A 94 5.40 28.38 -16.12
CA ALA A 94 5.48 29.84 -16.15
C ALA A 94 6.85 30.37 -16.62
N ASP A 95 7.96 29.63 -16.46
CA ASP A 95 9.26 30.08 -16.98
C ASP A 95 10.09 28.90 -17.49
N ALA A 96 10.17 28.79 -18.81
CA ALA A 96 11.01 27.82 -19.50
C ALA A 96 12.46 28.30 -19.50
N ALA A 97 13.22 27.97 -18.45
CA ALA A 97 14.67 27.94 -18.51
C ALA A 97 15.12 26.62 -19.16
N PRO A 98 16.21 26.62 -19.96
CA PRO A 98 16.75 25.39 -20.54
C PRO A 98 17.20 24.45 -19.42
N VAL A 99 16.48 23.34 -19.24
CA VAL A 99 16.85 22.24 -18.35
C VAL A 99 18.28 21.81 -18.67
N SER A 100 19.19 22.12 -17.75
CA SER A 100 20.60 21.76 -17.85
C SER A 100 20.72 20.27 -17.56
N ALA A 101 21.56 19.54 -18.31
CA ALA A 101 21.77 18.08 -18.16
C ALA A 101 22.18 17.63 -16.74
N GLN A 102 22.50 18.56 -15.85
CA GLN A 102 22.75 18.36 -14.42
C GLN A 102 21.49 18.03 -13.60
N GLU A 103 20.28 18.27 -14.13
CA GLU A 103 19.02 17.93 -13.45
C GLU A 103 18.44 16.56 -13.84
N THR A 104 19.04 15.87 -14.81
CA THR A 104 18.55 14.56 -15.31
C THR A 104 18.74 13.41 -14.30
N TYR A 105 19.46 13.62 -13.20
CA TYR A 105 19.54 12.67 -12.08
C TYR A 105 18.44 12.93 -11.05
N GLU A 106 17.17 12.89 -11.49
CA GLU A 106 16.07 12.80 -10.54
C GLU A 106 16.12 11.41 -9.88
N GLN A 107 16.41 11.38 -8.57
CA GLN A 107 16.34 10.16 -7.78
C GLN A 107 14.94 9.55 -7.96
N ALA A 108 14.84 8.47 -8.72
CA ALA A 108 13.59 7.76 -8.89
C ALA A 108 13.14 7.23 -7.51
N THR A 109 11.98 7.69 -7.04
CA THR A 109 11.35 7.13 -5.85
C THR A 109 10.71 5.80 -6.23
N ILE A 110 11.05 4.73 -5.51
CA ILE A 110 10.38 3.44 -5.67
C ILE A 110 9.17 3.44 -4.74
N GLN A 111 7.97 3.47 -5.32
CA GLN A 111 6.71 3.33 -4.58
C GLN A 111 6.35 1.86 -4.43
N PHE A 112 5.89 1.50 -3.23
CA PHE A 112 5.38 0.18 -2.89
C PHE A 112 3.89 0.29 -2.58
N ASP A 113 3.07 0.06 -3.59
CA ASP A 113 1.61 0.07 -3.46
C ASP A 113 1.11 -1.37 -3.43
N ASP A 114 0.32 -1.74 -2.42
CA ASP A 114 -0.33 -3.05 -2.33
C ASP A 114 -1.85 -2.84 -2.29
N GLN A 115 -2.59 -3.66 -3.03
CA GLN A 115 -4.04 -3.63 -3.01
C GLN A 115 -4.61 -4.97 -2.51
N VAL A 116 -5.58 -4.88 -1.61
CA VAL A 116 -6.33 -6.03 -1.09
C VAL A 116 -7.81 -5.75 -1.23
N ASP A 117 -8.54 -6.62 -1.91
CA ASP A 117 -10.00 -6.62 -1.85
C ASP A 117 -10.44 -7.59 -0.76
N VAL A 118 -11.18 -7.10 0.23
CA VAL A 118 -11.72 -7.93 1.32
C VAL A 118 -13.23 -7.80 1.34
N VAL A 119 -13.92 -8.94 1.37
CA VAL A 119 -15.37 -9.02 1.57
C VAL A 119 -15.61 -9.49 3.00
N PHE A 120 -16.31 -8.67 3.78
CA PHE A 120 -16.71 -8.99 5.15
C PHE A 120 -18.20 -9.31 5.20
N GLU A 121 -18.56 -10.23 6.08
CA GLU A 121 -19.96 -10.38 6.46
C GLU A 121 -20.37 -9.21 7.37
N LEU A 122 -21.62 -8.77 7.26
CA LEU A 122 -22.19 -7.80 8.19
C LEU A 122 -23.14 -8.51 9.13
N GLN A 123 -22.91 -8.33 10.42
CA GLN A 123 -23.85 -8.79 11.43
C GLN A 123 -24.88 -7.69 11.67
N PRO A 124 -26.19 -7.97 11.53
CA PRO A 124 -27.20 -7.00 11.93
C PRO A 124 -26.97 -6.67 13.41
N ALA A 125 -27.04 -5.38 13.77
CA ALA A 125 -26.93 -4.97 15.16
C ALA A 125 -28.16 -5.48 15.92
N GLN A 126 -28.08 -6.72 16.41
CA GLN A 126 -29.09 -7.42 17.23
C GLN A 126 -30.52 -6.98 16.94
N ALA A 127 -31.20 -7.69 16.04
CA ALA A 127 -32.63 -7.87 16.24
C ALA A 127 -32.81 -8.37 17.68
N ALA A 128 -33.55 -7.61 18.48
CA ALA A 128 -33.90 -7.94 19.85
C ALA A 128 -34.14 -9.45 19.98
N ALA A 129 -33.49 -10.09 20.95
CA ALA A 129 -33.79 -11.46 21.32
C ALA A 129 -35.33 -11.63 21.36
N PRO A 130 -35.91 -12.62 20.66
CA PRO A 130 -37.36 -12.78 20.67
C PRO A 130 -37.77 -12.96 22.13
N ALA A 131 -38.51 -11.98 22.65
CA ALA A 131 -39.11 -12.05 23.96
C ALA A 131 -39.82 -13.40 24.04
N THR A 132 -39.32 -14.28 24.90
CA THR A 132 -39.95 -15.56 25.18
C THR A 132 -41.40 -15.24 25.56
N PRO A 133 -42.43 -15.70 24.82
CA PRO A 133 -43.80 -15.45 25.23
C PRO A 133 -43.99 -16.14 26.58
N ALA A 134 -44.13 -15.32 27.62
CA ALA A 134 -44.50 -15.78 28.95
C ALA A 134 -45.76 -16.62 28.80
N LYS A 135 -45.62 -17.90 29.16
CA LYS A 135 -46.69 -18.90 29.22
C LYS A 135 -47.93 -18.26 29.87
N PRO A 136 -49.11 -18.25 29.22
CA PRO A 136 -50.32 -17.78 29.86
C PRO A 136 -50.57 -18.63 31.10
N ALA A 137 -50.74 -17.97 32.24
CA ALA A 137 -51.22 -18.59 33.45
C ALA A 137 -52.53 -19.33 33.14
N GLU A 138 -52.45 -20.64 33.14
CA GLU A 138 -53.57 -21.55 33.00
C GLU A 138 -54.38 -21.46 34.30
N THR A 139 -55.43 -20.64 34.28
CA THR A 139 -56.62 -20.85 35.11
C THR A 139 -57.73 -21.18 34.13
N PRO A 140 -58.39 -22.34 34.23
CA PRO A 140 -59.66 -22.38 34.96
C PRO A 140 -59.84 -23.74 35.69
N LYS A 141 -60.74 -23.93 36.66
CA LYS A 141 -62.20 -23.79 36.57
C LYS A 141 -62.84 -24.10 37.94
N PRO A 142 -63.93 -23.45 38.35
CA PRO A 142 -64.77 -23.89 39.47
C PRO A 142 -65.81 -24.90 38.96
N ALA A 143 -66.07 -25.99 39.72
CA ALA A 143 -67.38 -26.65 39.77
C ALA A 143 -67.40 -27.88 40.70
N GLN A 144 -68.33 -27.81 41.66
CA GLN A 144 -69.02 -28.83 42.46
C GLN A 144 -68.29 -29.45 43.66
#